data_AF-A0A1Q3EPM8-F1
#
_entry.id   AF-A0A1Q3EPM8-F1
#
_cell.length_a   1.000
_cell.length_b   1.000
_cell.length_c   1.000
_cell.angle_alpha   90.00
_cell.angle_beta   90.00
_cell.angle_gamma   90.00
#
_symmetry.space_group_name_H-M   'P 1'
#
loop_
_entity.id
_entity.type
_entity.pdbx_description
1 polymer ?
#
loop_
_entity_poly.entity_id
_entity_poly.type
_entity_poly.pdbx_seq_one_letter_code
_entity_poly.pdbx_strand_id
1 'polypeptide(L)'
;MDRLLREGTPAYFLHILPTKEESPTKEILRASDSSSPEEVKQPKDPENGNPNPGQGDVIKELDEETLKHQETEELKKSIPIQYQNYLDVFSPGEARTLPPHRPYDIKIETEGDAIPPIGKLYNMSEKELKSLKEYIDEMLGKGFI
;
A
#
# COMPACT_ATOMS: atom_id res chain seq x y z
N MET A 1 -50.61 45.71 -23.27
CA MET A 1 -49.55 45.53 -24.27
C MET A 1 -48.22 45.62 -23.56
N ASP A 2 -47.43 44.59 -23.30
CA ASP A 2 -47.56 43.13 -23.25
C ASP A 2 -46.33 42.62 -22.50
N ARG A 3 -46.49 41.49 -21.81
CA ARG A 3 -45.40 40.73 -21.18
C ARG A 3 -44.51 40.11 -22.25
N LEU A 4 -43.19 40.21 -22.11
CA LEU A 4 -42.22 39.24 -22.64
C LEU A 4 -41.02 39.22 -21.67
N LEU A 5 -41.09 38.45 -20.58
CA LEU A 5 -40.62 37.07 -20.49
C LEU A 5 -39.13 36.93 -20.90
N ARG A 6 -38.24 37.15 -19.93
CA ARG A 6 -36.85 36.68 -20.00
C ARG A 6 -36.63 35.75 -18.82
N GLU A 7 -37.12 34.54 -18.95
CA GLU A 7 -36.82 33.44 -18.03
C GLU A 7 -35.93 32.42 -18.74
N GLY A 8 -34.94 31.91 -18.00
CA GLY A 8 -34.41 30.56 -18.20
C GLY A 8 -33.22 30.43 -19.16
N THR A 9 -32.02 30.81 -18.72
CA THR A 9 -30.83 30.06 -19.13
C THR A 9 -30.99 28.61 -18.65
N PRO A 10 -30.85 27.59 -19.51
CA PRO A 10 -31.08 26.20 -19.12
C PRO A 10 -29.97 25.75 -18.17
N ALA A 11 -30.37 25.41 -16.95
CA ALA A 11 -29.54 24.67 -16.02
C ALA A 11 -29.24 23.31 -16.64
N TYR A 12 -27.97 23.02 -16.92
CA TYR A 12 -27.50 21.66 -17.15
C TYR A 12 -27.55 20.90 -15.82
N PHE A 13 -28.76 20.57 -15.38
CA PHE A 13 -28.98 19.56 -14.35
C PHE A 13 -28.83 18.21 -15.03
N LEU A 14 -27.72 17.53 -14.77
CA LEU A 14 -27.58 16.11 -15.06
C LEU A 14 -28.65 15.35 -14.26
N HIS A 15 -29.78 15.07 -14.91
CA HIS A 15 -30.80 14.17 -14.38
C HIS A 15 -30.25 12.74 -14.42
N ILE A 16 -29.59 12.31 -13.36
CA ILE A 16 -29.39 10.87 -13.09
C ILE A 16 -30.69 10.37 -12.46
N LEU A 17 -31.49 9.65 -13.25
CA LEU A 17 -32.70 8.99 -12.78
C LEU A 17 -32.33 7.86 -11.79
N PRO A 18 -33.05 7.70 -10.67
CA PRO A 18 -32.85 6.57 -9.76
C PRO A 18 -33.36 5.28 -10.42
N THR A 19 -32.46 4.33 -10.69
CA THR A 19 -32.82 2.97 -11.09
C THR A 19 -33.33 2.20 -9.88
N LYS A 20 -34.59 1.74 -10.01
CA LYS A 20 -35.35 0.93 -9.06
C LYS A 20 -34.58 -0.34 -8.66
N GLU A 21 -34.62 -0.63 -7.36
CA GLU A 21 -34.20 -1.89 -6.76
C GLU A 21 -34.92 -3.10 -7.39
N GLU A 22 -34.18 -4.16 -7.68
CA GLU A 22 -34.62 -5.53 -7.40
C GLU A 22 -33.41 -6.48 -7.38
N SER A 23 -33.08 -6.97 -6.17
CA SER A 23 -32.14 -8.06 -5.95
C SER A 23 -32.88 -9.40 -6.01
N PRO A 24 -32.40 -10.41 -6.76
CA PRO A 24 -32.80 -11.79 -6.52
C PRO A 24 -31.59 -12.63 -6.13
N THR A 25 -31.35 -12.76 -4.83
CA THR A 25 -30.62 -13.91 -4.26
C THR A 25 -31.66 -14.93 -3.81
N LYS A 26 -31.86 -16.03 -4.55
CA LYS A 26 -32.16 -17.42 -4.10
C LYS A 26 -31.92 -18.38 -5.27
N GLU A 27 -31.55 -19.62 -4.95
CA GLU A 27 -31.26 -20.77 -5.84
C GLU A 27 -29.79 -20.88 -6.30
N ILE A 28 -29.00 -21.66 -5.55
CA ILE A 28 -28.47 -22.97 -6.00
C ILE A 28 -28.03 -23.69 -4.73
N LEU A 29 -28.93 -24.51 -4.18
CA LEU A 29 -28.54 -25.65 -3.36
C LEU A 29 -28.65 -26.89 -4.25
N ARG A 30 -27.69 -27.80 -4.05
CA ARG A 30 -27.73 -29.25 -4.34
C ARG A 30 -27.09 -29.73 -5.64
N ALA A 31 -25.86 -30.21 -5.51
CA ALA A 31 -25.51 -31.57 -5.96
C ALA A 31 -24.24 -32.09 -5.24
N SER A 32 -24.42 -33.26 -4.64
CA SER A 32 -23.43 -34.34 -4.53
C SER A 32 -22.31 -34.26 -3.47
N ASP A 33 -22.63 -34.77 -2.29
CA ASP A 33 -21.74 -35.64 -1.52
C ASP A 33 -21.29 -36.83 -2.39
N SER A 34 -19.98 -37.01 -2.55
CA SER A 34 -19.30 -38.32 -2.49
C SER A 34 -17.79 -38.15 -2.63
N SER A 35 -17.04 -38.21 -1.54
CA SER A 35 -15.89 -39.12 -1.38
C SER A 35 -15.08 -38.77 -0.13
N SER A 36 -14.81 -39.82 0.64
CA SER A 36 -14.09 -39.93 1.91
C SER A 36 -12.64 -39.40 1.86
N PRO A 37 -11.98 -39.16 3.03
CA PRO A 37 -10.73 -38.43 3.15
C PRO A 37 -9.51 -39.33 3.01
N GLU A 38 -8.44 -38.81 2.38
CA GLU A 38 -7.12 -39.45 2.43
C GLU A 38 -6.29 -38.91 3.60
N GLU A 39 -5.83 -39.88 4.38
CA GLU A 39 -5.07 -39.81 5.62
C GLU A 39 -3.62 -39.36 5.37
N VAL A 40 -3.27 -38.12 5.75
CA VAL A 40 -1.86 -37.70 5.82
C VAL A 40 -1.30 -38.10 7.18
N LYS A 41 -0.50 -39.18 7.17
CA LYS A 41 0.27 -39.67 8.31
C LYS A 41 1.40 -38.71 8.67
N GLN A 42 1.45 -38.31 9.94
CA GLN A 42 2.66 -37.78 10.58
C GLN A 42 3.75 -38.87 10.69
N PRO A 43 5.03 -38.53 10.50
CA PRO A 43 6.11 -39.25 11.15
C PRO A 43 6.67 -38.42 12.33
N LYS A 44 6.73 -39.08 13.48
CA LYS A 44 7.43 -38.67 14.70
C LYS A 44 8.94 -38.61 14.49
N ASP A 45 9.57 -37.70 15.23
CA ASP A 45 11.02 -37.50 15.37
C ASP A 45 11.78 -38.77 15.80
N PRO A 46 13.10 -38.79 15.57
CA PRO A 46 14.00 -39.30 16.60
C PRO A 46 15.10 -38.29 16.98
N GLU A 47 15.21 -38.09 18.28
CA GLU A 47 16.26 -37.39 19.02
C GLU A 47 17.61 -38.13 18.94
N ASN A 48 18.70 -37.36 18.80
CA ASN A 48 19.87 -37.34 19.71
C ASN A 48 21.22 -37.36 18.98
N GLY A 49 22.09 -36.43 19.38
CA GLY A 49 23.52 -36.45 19.06
C GLY A 49 24.12 -35.06 18.87
N ASN A 50 24.34 -34.34 19.97
CA ASN A 50 25.17 -33.14 19.97
C ASN A 50 26.65 -33.55 20.08
N PRO A 51 27.52 -33.04 19.20
CA PRO A 51 28.83 -32.62 19.66
C PRO A 51 29.18 -31.21 19.13
N ASN A 52 29.41 -30.29 20.05
CA ASN A 52 30.27 -29.12 19.87
C ASN A 52 31.58 -29.43 20.64
N PRO A 53 32.75 -28.78 20.44
CA PRO A 53 32.99 -27.58 19.64
C PRO A 53 34.32 -27.55 18.83
N GLY A 54 34.45 -26.56 17.96
CA GLY A 54 35.73 -25.89 17.73
C GLY A 54 36.37 -26.08 16.35
N GLN A 55 35.92 -25.31 15.38
CA GLN A 55 36.84 -24.62 14.50
C GLN A 55 36.24 -23.26 14.20
N GLY A 56 36.95 -22.20 14.63
CA GLY A 56 36.55 -20.83 14.39
C GLY A 56 36.61 -20.54 12.91
N ASP A 57 35.44 -20.57 12.26
CA ASP A 57 35.24 -19.81 11.05
C ASP A 57 35.40 -18.35 11.44
N VAL A 58 36.48 -17.76 10.96
CA VAL A 58 36.65 -16.32 10.87
C VAL A 58 35.38 -15.81 10.19
N ILE A 59 34.48 -15.25 10.99
CA ILE A 59 33.50 -14.29 10.48
C ILE A 59 34.39 -13.21 9.88
N LYS A 60 34.59 -13.28 8.56
CA LYS A 60 34.97 -12.09 7.80
C LYS A 60 33.80 -11.17 8.09
N GLU A 61 34.04 -10.22 8.99
CA GLU A 61 33.29 -8.98 9.04
C GLU A 61 33.16 -8.58 7.57
N LEU A 62 31.97 -8.76 7.01
CA LEU A 62 31.68 -8.39 5.64
C LEU A 62 31.36 -6.91 5.75
N ASP A 63 32.41 -6.13 5.61
CA ASP A 63 32.43 -4.69 5.76
C ASP A 63 31.22 -4.10 5.01
N GLU A 64 30.39 -3.33 5.71
CA GLU A 64 29.25 -2.60 5.11
C GLU A 64 29.66 -1.76 3.88
N GLU A 65 30.95 -1.41 3.79
CA GLU A 65 31.54 -0.74 2.63
C GLU A 65 31.47 -1.55 1.33
N THR A 66 31.56 -2.89 1.40
CA THR A 66 31.54 -3.76 0.22
C THR A 66 30.14 -3.88 -0.39
N LEU A 67 29.08 -3.91 0.43
CA LEU A 67 27.69 -3.93 -0.05
C LEU A 67 27.29 -2.60 -0.69
N LYS A 68 27.67 -1.47 -0.09
CA LYS A 68 27.37 -0.13 -0.65
C LYS A 68 28.05 0.12 -2.00
N HIS A 69 29.28 -0.38 -2.19
CA HIS A 69 29.97 -0.26 -3.47
C HIS A 69 29.31 -1.08 -4.58
N GLN A 70 28.77 -2.26 -4.27
CA GLN A 70 28.08 -3.09 -5.25
C GLN A 70 26.74 -2.46 -5.67
N GLU A 71 25.96 -1.98 -4.71
CA GLU A 71 24.65 -1.35 -4.96
C GLU A 71 24.79 -0.06 -5.80
N THR A 72 25.79 0.77 -5.51
CA THR A 72 26.03 2.03 -6.25
C THR A 72 26.47 1.80 -7.69
N GLU A 73 27.26 0.75 -7.97
CA GLU A 73 27.66 0.41 -9.33
C GLU A 73 26.52 -0.21 -10.16
N GLU A 74 25.60 -0.93 -9.52
CA GLU A 74 24.37 -1.40 -10.18
C GLU A 74 23.43 -0.25 -10.52
N LEU A 75 23.24 0.71 -9.60
CA LEU A 75 22.44 1.91 -9.84
C LEU A 75 22.99 2.75 -11.02
N LYS A 76 24.31 2.96 -11.09
CA LYS A 76 24.97 3.68 -12.19
C LYS A 76 24.70 3.08 -13.58
N LYS A 77 24.57 1.76 -13.66
CA LYS A 77 24.29 1.05 -14.93
C LYS A 77 22.84 1.20 -15.37
N SER A 78 21.92 1.31 -14.41
CA SER A 78 20.48 1.47 -14.67
C SER A 78 20.10 2.91 -15.02
N ILE A 79 20.82 3.88 -14.45
CA ILE A 79 20.52 5.31 -14.58
C ILE A 79 21.15 5.88 -15.86
N PRO A 80 20.39 6.63 -16.69
CA PRO A 80 20.94 7.33 -17.85
C PRO A 80 22.10 8.27 -17.49
N ILE A 81 23.07 8.42 -18.40
CA ILE A 81 24.31 9.20 -18.18
C ILE A 81 24.02 10.62 -17.67
N GLN A 82 22.95 11.25 -18.14
CA GLN A 82 22.55 12.61 -17.75
C GLN A 82 22.23 12.73 -16.25
N TYR A 83 21.82 11.63 -15.61
CA TYR A 83 21.39 11.59 -14.21
C TYR A 83 22.37 10.88 -13.28
N GLN A 84 23.51 10.40 -13.79
CA GLN A 84 24.54 9.74 -12.98
C GLN A 84 25.18 10.66 -11.93
N ASN A 85 25.02 11.98 -12.07
CA ASN A 85 25.44 12.93 -11.04
C ASN A 85 24.48 12.99 -9.83
N TYR A 86 23.28 12.39 -9.93
CA TYR A 86 22.23 12.40 -8.91
C TYR A 86 21.97 11.00 -8.33
N LEU A 87 23.03 10.18 -8.20
CA LEU A 87 22.89 8.80 -7.70
C LEU A 87 22.30 8.73 -6.29
N ASP A 88 22.56 9.75 -5.48
CA ASP A 88 22.00 9.97 -4.15
C ASP A 88 20.47 9.95 -4.18
N VAL A 89 19.84 10.65 -5.12
CA VAL A 89 18.37 10.70 -5.29
C VAL A 89 17.76 9.32 -5.58
N PHE A 90 18.53 8.40 -6.16
CA PHE A 90 18.08 7.03 -6.46
C PHE A 90 18.44 6.01 -5.38
N SER A 91 19.09 6.45 -4.29
CA SER A 91 19.45 5.58 -3.16
C SER A 91 18.18 5.10 -2.43
N PRO A 92 17.96 3.77 -2.32
CA PRO A 92 16.81 3.24 -1.58
C PRO A 92 16.80 3.64 -0.11
N GLY A 93 17.97 3.86 0.48
CA GLY A 93 18.12 4.32 1.87
C GLY A 93 17.67 5.77 2.04
N GLU A 94 18.13 6.67 1.17
CA GLU A 94 17.77 8.09 1.26
C GLU A 94 16.29 8.32 0.92
N ALA A 95 15.75 7.56 -0.05
CA ALA A 95 14.34 7.58 -0.42
C ALA A 95 13.38 7.17 0.72
N ARG A 96 13.87 6.50 1.78
CA ARG A 96 13.09 6.12 2.97
C ARG A 96 13.01 7.22 4.02
N THR A 97 13.63 8.37 3.78
CA THR A 97 13.61 9.50 4.72
C THR A 97 12.83 10.67 4.14
N LEU A 98 12.06 11.36 4.99
CA LEU A 98 11.39 12.59 4.56
C LEU A 98 12.43 13.68 4.30
N PRO A 99 12.26 14.48 3.25
CA PRO A 99 13.12 15.64 3.03
C PRO A 99 13.01 16.61 4.21
N PRO A 100 14.06 17.41 4.48
CA PRO A 100 14.04 18.37 5.56
C PRO A 100 12.88 19.36 5.43
N HIS A 101 12.30 19.73 6.56
CA HIS A 101 11.24 20.73 6.62
C HIS A 101 11.72 22.06 6.03
N ARG A 102 10.88 22.69 5.22
CA ARG A 102 11.17 23.96 4.55
C ARG A 102 10.50 25.10 5.32
N PRO A 103 10.98 26.35 5.24
CA PRO A 103 10.44 27.46 6.03
C PRO A 103 9.03 27.93 5.59
N TYR A 104 8.43 27.29 4.60
CA TYR A 104 7.11 27.62 4.09
C TYR A 104 6.16 26.46 4.34
N ASP A 105 5.06 26.77 5.01
CA ASP A 105 3.93 25.87 5.16
C ASP A 105 2.96 26.04 4.00
N ILE A 106 2.48 24.92 3.47
CA ILE A 106 1.39 24.92 2.49
C ILE A 106 0.08 25.11 3.26
N LYS A 107 -0.47 26.32 3.20
CA LYS A 107 -1.78 26.61 3.77
C LYS A 107 -2.87 26.29 2.74
N ILE A 108 -3.88 25.53 3.17
CA ILE A 108 -5.13 25.35 2.41
C ILE A 108 -6.10 26.44 2.88
N GLU A 109 -6.51 27.34 1.98
CA GLU A 109 -7.51 28.36 2.27
C GLU A 109 -8.91 27.74 2.16
N THR A 110 -9.69 27.84 3.24
CA THR A 110 -11.09 27.40 3.25
C THR A 110 -12.01 28.57 2.92
N GLU A 111 -13.11 28.29 2.23
CA GLU A 111 -14.14 29.29 1.97
C GLU A 111 -14.93 29.58 3.26
N GLY A 112 -14.71 30.76 3.85
CA GLY A 112 -15.38 31.18 5.08
C GLY A 112 -15.20 30.17 6.22
N ASP A 113 -16.29 29.92 6.97
CA ASP A 113 -16.33 28.98 8.10
C ASP A 113 -16.76 27.56 7.67
N ALA A 114 -16.31 27.11 6.49
CA ALA A 114 -16.69 25.81 5.95
C ALA A 114 -16.34 24.65 6.89
N ILE A 115 -17.36 23.86 7.25
CA ILE A 115 -17.21 22.64 8.05
C ILE A 115 -17.03 21.47 7.09
N PRO A 116 -15.99 20.63 7.24
CA PRO A 116 -15.79 19.49 6.36
C PRO A 116 -16.97 18.50 6.49
N PRO A 117 -17.44 17.90 5.38
CA PRO A 117 -18.49 16.90 5.44
C PRO A 117 -17.99 15.66 6.19
N ILE A 118 -18.79 15.17 7.14
CA ILE A 118 -18.48 13.94 7.87
C ILE A 118 -18.95 12.75 7.01
N GLY A 119 -18.01 12.10 6.34
CA GLY A 119 -18.25 10.88 5.57
C GLY A 119 -18.34 9.63 6.47
N LYS A 120 -19.15 8.65 6.06
CA LYS A 120 -19.09 7.30 6.64
C LYS A 120 -17.85 6.57 6.11
N LEU A 121 -17.20 5.77 6.95
CA LEU A 121 -16.11 4.92 6.50
C LEU A 121 -16.64 3.81 5.59
N TYR A 122 -15.96 3.55 4.48
CA TYR A 122 -16.29 2.42 3.61
C TYR A 122 -15.92 1.10 4.29
N ASN A 123 -16.77 0.09 4.10
CA ASN A 123 -16.47 -1.26 4.56
C ASN A 123 -15.35 -1.84 3.69
N MET A 124 -14.31 -2.37 4.34
CA MET A 124 -13.22 -3.11 3.71
C MET A 124 -13.31 -4.58 4.09
N SER A 125 -12.88 -5.45 3.18
CA SER A 125 -12.71 -6.88 3.47
C SER A 125 -11.57 -7.11 4.46
N GLU A 126 -11.54 -8.29 5.08
CA GLU A 126 -10.49 -8.66 6.03
C GLU A 126 -9.09 -8.62 5.39
N LYS A 127 -8.99 -9.02 4.11
CA LYS A 127 -7.74 -8.98 3.36
C LYS A 127 -7.23 -7.55 3.18
N GLU A 128 -8.12 -6.63 2.79
CA GLU A 128 -7.78 -5.22 2.62
C GLU A 128 -7.40 -4.57 3.95
N LEU A 129 -8.13 -4.88 5.03
CA LEU A 129 -7.81 -4.40 6.37
C LEU A 129 -6.42 -4.86 6.84
N LYS A 130 -6.07 -6.12 6.57
CA LYS A 130 -4.75 -6.65 6.91
C LYS A 130 -3.65 -5.90 6.15
N SER A 131 -3.79 -5.75 4.84
CA SER A 131 -2.82 -5.01 4.01
C SER A 131 -2.70 -3.55 4.45
N LEU A 132 -3.83 -2.89 4.75
CA LEU A 132 -3.84 -1.51 5.22
C LEU A 132 -3.12 -1.36 6.55
N LYS A 133 -3.34 -2.28 7.48
CA LYS A 133 -2.67 -2.26 8.79
C LYS A 133 -1.16 -2.41 8.64
N GLU A 134 -0.71 -3.39 7.85
CA GLU A 134 0.73 -3.60 7.59
C GLU A 134 1.38 -2.33 7.01
N TYR A 135 0.70 -1.67 6.06
CA TYR A 135 1.18 -0.42 5.48
C TYR A 135 1.24 0.72 6.50
N ILE A 136 0.21 0.90 7.32
CA ILE A 136 0.18 1.95 8.35
C ILE A 136 1.30 1.73 9.35
N ASP A 137 1.48 0.50 9.84
CA ASP A 137 2.54 0.16 10.80
C ASP A 137 3.94 0.44 10.20
N GLU A 138 4.14 0.13 8.91
CA GLU A 138 5.39 0.44 8.20
C GLU A 138 5.63 1.95 8.06
N MET A 139 4.62 2.72 7.67
CA MET A 139 4.75 4.18 7.48
C MET A 139 4.91 4.93 8.80
N LEU A 140 4.25 4.47 9.87
CA LEU A 140 4.46 4.98 11.23
C LEU A 140 5.89 4.69 11.70
N GLY A 141 6.40 3.48 11.45
CA GLY A 141 7.79 3.14 11.76
C GLY A 141 8.81 4.02 11.03
N LYS A 142 8.46 4.50 9.83
CA LYS A 142 9.27 5.46 9.04
C LYS A 142 9.08 6.92 9.45
N GLY A 143 8.05 7.23 10.24
CA GLY A 143 7.69 8.61 10.62
C GLY A 143 7.13 9.43 9.46
N PHE A 144 6.47 8.79 8.49
CA PHE A 144 5.87 9.47 7.33
C PHE A 144 4.45 9.97 7.61
N ILE A 145 3.80 9.39 8.61
CA ILE A 145 2.43 9.69 9.06
C ILE A 145 2.36 9.71 10.59
#